data_AF-A0A7W7WMM4-F1
#
_entry.id   AF-A0A7W7WMM4-F1
#
_cell.length_a   1.000
_cell.length_b   1.000
_cell.length_c   1.000
_cell.angle_alpha   90.00
_cell.angle_beta   90.00
_cell.angle_gamma   90.00
#
_symmetry.space_group_name_H-M   'P 1'
#
loop_
_entity.id
_entity.type
_entity.pdbx_description
1 polymer ?
#
loop_
_entity_poly.entity_id
_entity_poly.type
_entity_poly.pdbx_seq_one_letter_code
_entity_poly.pdbx_strand_id
1 'polypeptide(L)'
;MTWVLGEGMPTEVEVRLAAGDDGDTVFELEHASPTQIVDELVRTYGPGGTIGIGCGWDLTLLCLDFFLHGVQFDPATWLDTPEGRNFAIRSCHVWGPVIQAAWATGDDDIAAAIAFAVQHFAPETNGDR
;
A
#
# COMPACT_ATOMS: atom_id res chain seq x y z
N MET A 1 19.97 -8.50 9.11
CA MET A 1 19.36 -9.01 10.36
C MET A 1 17.93 -9.33 9.99
N THR A 2 17.52 -10.59 10.09
CA THR A 2 16.16 -11.01 9.70
C THR A 2 15.40 -11.39 10.96
N TRP A 3 14.19 -10.86 11.11
CA TRP A 3 13.29 -11.11 12.22
C TRP A 3 11.90 -11.40 11.66
N VAL A 4 11.08 -12.16 12.39
CA VAL A 4 9.73 -12.54 11.96
C VAL A 4 8.73 -11.91 12.92
N LEU A 5 7.74 -11.19 12.37
CA LEU A 5 6.62 -10.66 13.14
C LEU A 5 5.48 -11.69 13.17
N GLY A 6 5.12 -12.15 14.37
CA GLY A 6 4.00 -13.08 14.58
C GLY A 6 4.27 -14.53 14.20
N GLU A 7 3.25 -15.38 14.37
CA GLU A 7 3.25 -16.78 13.91
C GLU A 7 2.35 -16.91 12.68
N GLY A 8 2.71 -17.72 11.68
CA GLY A 8 1.86 -17.97 10.51
C GLY A 8 2.58 -17.85 9.16
N MET A 9 2.04 -17.00 8.27
CA MET A 9 2.41 -16.81 6.86
C MET A 9 3.51 -15.74 6.74
N PRO A 10 4.82 -16.08 6.82
CA PRO A 10 5.88 -15.09 6.85
C PRO A 10 6.01 -14.41 5.49
N THR A 11 6.03 -13.09 5.50
CA THR A 11 6.44 -12.27 4.36
C THR A 11 7.77 -11.60 4.69
N GLU A 12 8.51 -11.18 3.67
CA GLU A 12 9.82 -10.57 3.82
C GLU A 12 9.76 -9.10 3.41
N VAL A 13 10.27 -8.22 4.28
CA VAL A 13 10.43 -6.80 3.99
C VAL A 13 11.91 -6.49 4.06
N GLU A 14 12.47 -6.04 2.94
CA GLU A 14 13.84 -5.55 2.86
C GLU A 14 13.83 -4.02 2.68
N VAL A 15 14.66 -3.34 3.47
CA VAL A 15 14.92 -1.91 3.33
C VAL A 15 16.40 -1.72 3.04
N ARG A 16 16.71 -1.06 1.93
CA ARG A 16 18.08 -0.74 1.51
C ARG A 16 18.24 0.78 1.46
N LEU A 17 19.31 1.27 2.07
CA LEU A 17 19.68 2.68 2.08
C LEU A 17 21.04 2.84 1.41
N ALA A 18 21.13 3.74 0.44
CA ALA A 18 22.38 4.13 -0.18
C ALA A 18 22.55 5.65 -0.14
N ALA A 19 23.80 6.11 -0.14
CA ALA A 19 24.07 7.53 -0.34
C ALA A 19 23.64 7.93 -1.76
N GLY A 20 22.90 9.02 -1.88
CA GLY A 20 22.61 9.65 -3.17
C GLY A 20 23.67 10.67 -3.57
N ASP A 21 23.55 11.18 -4.80
CA ASP A 21 24.58 12.00 -5.43
C ASP A 21 24.70 13.40 -4.80
N ASP A 22 23.61 13.91 -4.22
CA ASP A 22 23.53 15.26 -3.64
C ASP A 22 23.60 15.25 -2.09
N GLY A 23 24.14 14.17 -1.51
CA GLY A 23 24.20 13.97 -0.06
C GLY A 23 22.85 13.57 0.56
N ASP A 24 21.86 13.25 -0.28
CA ASP A 24 20.59 12.65 0.10
C ASP A 24 20.74 11.12 0.32
N THR A 25 19.64 10.46 0.67
CA THR A 25 19.60 9.00 0.86
C THR A 25 18.63 8.40 -0.14
N VAL A 26 19.11 7.47 -0.96
CA VAL A 26 18.27 6.61 -1.78
C VAL A 26 17.68 5.54 -0.87
N PHE A 27 16.36 5.62 -0.66
CA PHE A 27 15.59 4.65 0.09
C PHE A 27 14.91 3.68 -0.87
N GLU A 28 15.14 2.38 -0.68
CA GLU A 28 14.45 1.31 -1.41
C GLU A 28 13.76 0.38 -0.42
N LEU A 29 12.50 0.02 -0.70
CA LEU A 29 11.73 -0.94 0.07
C LEU A 29 11.18 -2.02 -0.88
N GLU A 30 11.38 -3.27 -0.50
CA GLU A 30 10.81 -4.43 -1.16
C GLU A 30 9.98 -5.22 -0.15
N HIS A 31 8.75 -5.57 -0.53
CA HIS A 31 7.92 -6.50 0.23
C HIS A 31 7.63 -7.72 -0.65
N ALA A 32 8.27 -8.82 -0.32
CA ALA A 32 8.12 -10.10 -1.01
C ALA A 32 7.31 -11.07 -0.14
N SER A 33 6.60 -11.98 -0.80
CA SER A 33 5.82 -13.02 -0.13
C SER A 33 5.97 -14.34 -0.89
N PRO A 34 6.12 -15.48 -0.20
CA PRO A 34 5.99 -16.79 -0.81
C PRO A 34 4.73 -16.90 -1.67
N THR A 35 4.85 -17.52 -2.85
CA THR A 35 3.76 -17.54 -3.84
C THR A 35 2.48 -18.15 -3.29
N GLN A 36 2.56 -19.15 -2.42
CA GLN A 36 1.39 -19.77 -1.79
C GLN A 36 0.59 -18.77 -0.94
N ILE A 37 1.26 -17.82 -0.28
CA ILE A 37 0.63 -16.76 0.51
C ILE A 37 -0.13 -15.82 -0.42
N VAL A 38 0.53 -15.42 -1.51
CA VAL A 38 -0.05 -14.51 -2.51
C VAL A 38 -1.24 -15.18 -3.23
N ASP A 39 -1.12 -16.44 -3.60
CA ASP A 39 -2.18 -17.22 -4.24
C ASP A 39 -3.40 -17.33 -3.33
N GLU A 40 -3.20 -17.58 -2.03
CA GLU A 40 -4.28 -17.63 -1.06
C GLU A 40 -4.95 -16.26 -0.86
N LEU A 41 -4.15 -15.19 -0.77
CA LEU A 41 -4.65 -13.82 -0.68
C LEU A 41 -5.51 -13.48 -1.90
N VAL A 42 -5.01 -13.72 -3.11
CA VAL A 42 -5.72 -13.43 -4.37
C VAL A 42 -6.97 -14.30 -4.49
N ARG A 43 -6.92 -15.58 -4.10
CA ARG A 43 -8.11 -16.45 -4.10
C ARG A 43 -9.19 -15.96 -3.13
N THR A 44 -8.80 -15.42 -1.98
CA THR A 44 -9.72 -15.06 -0.89
C THR A 44 -10.30 -13.66 -1.07
N TYR A 45 -9.47 -12.70 -1.49
CA TYR A 45 -9.82 -11.27 -1.53
C TYR A 45 -9.77 -10.69 -2.95
N GLY A 46 -9.47 -11.51 -3.96
CA GLY A 46 -9.21 -11.03 -5.32
C GLY A 46 -7.90 -10.24 -5.43
N PRO A 47 -7.60 -9.69 -6.62
CA PRO A 47 -6.42 -8.85 -6.84
C PRO A 47 -6.46 -7.52 -6.06
N GLY A 48 -7.60 -7.16 -5.47
CA GLY A 48 -7.73 -5.96 -4.62
C GLY A 48 -6.86 -6.03 -3.36
N GLY A 49 -6.63 -7.23 -2.82
CA GLY A 49 -5.76 -7.42 -1.65
C GLY A 49 -4.31 -6.98 -1.92
N THR A 50 -3.78 -7.27 -3.12
CA THR A 50 -2.41 -6.91 -3.49
C THR A 50 -2.26 -5.43 -3.82
N ILE A 51 -3.30 -4.79 -4.38
CA ILE A 51 -3.36 -3.32 -4.50
C ILE A 51 -3.29 -2.68 -3.10
N GLY A 52 -4.01 -3.26 -2.14
CA GLY A 52 -4.03 -2.74 -0.78
C GLY A 52 -2.68 -2.83 -0.05
N ILE A 53 -1.89 -3.87 -0.31
CA ILE A 53 -0.51 -3.96 0.22
C ILE A 53 0.33 -2.79 -0.29
N GLY A 54 0.26 -2.50 -1.60
CA GLY A 54 0.95 -1.36 -2.21
C GLY A 54 0.52 -0.02 -1.60
N CYS A 55 -0.79 0.21 -1.50
CA CYS A 55 -1.33 1.43 -0.89
C CYS A 55 -0.93 1.59 0.58
N GLY A 56 -0.89 0.50 1.35
CA GLY A 56 -0.42 0.52 2.73
C GLY A 56 1.05 0.97 2.84
N TRP A 57 1.90 0.54 1.91
CA TRP A 57 3.29 0.99 1.86
C TRP A 57 3.42 2.45 1.45
N ASP A 58 2.69 2.92 0.42
CA ASP A 58 2.73 4.32 0.01
C ASP A 58 2.33 5.26 1.16
N LEU A 59 1.29 4.90 1.92
CA LEU A 59 0.88 5.63 3.13
C LEU A 59 1.94 5.61 4.21
N THR A 60 2.60 4.46 4.41
CA THR A 60 3.70 4.33 5.37
C THR A 60 4.87 5.24 4.99
N LEU A 61 5.24 5.28 3.71
CA LEU A 61 6.33 6.11 3.20
C LEU A 61 6.00 7.60 3.27
N LEU A 62 4.74 7.99 3.04
CA LEU A 62 4.29 9.37 3.26
C LEU A 62 4.41 9.79 4.74
N CYS A 63 3.99 8.92 5.66
CA CYS A 63 4.14 9.20 7.10
C CYS A 63 5.62 9.25 7.52
N LEU A 64 6.49 8.44 6.89
CA LEU A 64 7.94 8.53 7.08
C LEU A 64 8.48 9.88 6.60
N ASP A 65 8.04 10.36 5.44
CA ASP A 65 8.40 11.69 4.93
C ASP A 65 7.99 12.81 5.91
N PHE A 66 6.76 12.75 6.43
CA PHE A 66 6.29 13.68 7.45
C PHE A 66 7.16 13.66 8.70
N PHE A 67 7.51 12.46 9.18
CA PHE A 67 8.37 12.28 10.34
C PHE A 67 9.76 12.90 10.11
N LEU A 68 10.39 12.62 8.96
CA LEU A 68 11.72 13.15 8.62
C LEU A 68 11.73 14.67 8.48
N HIS A 69 10.63 15.27 8.01
CA HIS A 69 10.47 16.71 7.87
C HIS A 69 9.90 17.41 9.12
N GLY A 70 9.61 16.66 10.19
CA GLY A 70 9.05 17.21 11.43
C GLY A 70 7.60 17.71 11.30
N VAL A 71 6.89 17.30 10.25
CA VAL A 71 5.48 17.65 10.03
C VAL A 71 4.64 17.05 11.15
N GLN A 72 3.85 17.88 11.83
CA GLN A 72 2.94 17.45 12.88
C GLN A 72 1.58 17.10 12.26
N PHE A 73 1.11 15.89 12.50
CA PHE A 73 -0.23 15.42 12.14
C PHE A 73 -0.73 14.47 13.23
N ASP A 74 -2.04 14.26 13.32
CA ASP A 74 -2.61 13.22 14.18
C ASP A 74 -2.69 11.91 13.40
N PRO A 75 -1.86 10.89 13.70
CA PRO A 75 -1.85 9.64 12.95
C PRO A 75 -3.18 8.89 13.05
N ALA A 76 -3.97 9.13 14.10
CA ALA A 76 -5.24 8.45 14.30
C ALA A 76 -6.35 8.96 13.36
N THR A 77 -6.27 10.21 12.91
CA THR A 77 -7.35 10.87 12.14
C THR A 77 -6.90 11.41 10.79
N TRP A 78 -5.60 11.45 10.52
CA TRP A 78 -5.09 12.03 9.27
C TRP A 78 -5.60 11.32 8.02
N LEU A 79 -5.78 10.00 8.06
CA LEU A 79 -6.34 9.24 6.93
C LEU A 79 -7.80 9.58 6.62
N ASP A 80 -8.55 10.16 7.57
CA ASP A 80 -9.93 10.61 7.37
C ASP A 80 -10.02 12.00 6.73
N THR A 81 -8.90 12.73 6.67
CA THR A 81 -8.85 14.04 6.02
C THR A 81 -9.06 13.93 4.50
N PRO A 82 -9.58 14.98 3.82
CA PRO A 82 -9.67 15.00 2.37
C PRO A 82 -8.33 14.68 1.69
N GLU A 83 -7.22 15.17 2.24
CA GLU A 83 -5.87 14.95 1.73
C GLU A 83 -5.45 13.48 1.88
N GLY A 84 -5.62 12.89 3.05
CA GLY A 84 -5.28 11.49 3.32
C GLY A 84 -6.10 10.53 2.46
N ARG A 85 -7.42 10.77 2.37
CA ARG A 85 -8.32 10.00 1.52
C ARG A 85 -7.92 10.10 0.04
N ASN A 86 -7.63 11.31 -0.45
CA ASN A 86 -7.24 11.52 -1.85
C ASN A 86 -5.92 10.81 -2.18
N PHE A 87 -4.94 10.88 -1.28
CA PHE A 87 -3.68 10.16 -1.44
C PHE A 87 -3.90 8.65 -1.55
N ALA A 88 -4.67 8.06 -0.63
CA ALA A 88 -4.97 6.62 -0.65
C ALA A 88 -5.71 6.19 -1.94
N ILE A 89 -6.70 6.99 -2.38
CA ILE A 89 -7.42 6.75 -3.65
C ILE A 89 -6.44 6.72 -4.83
N ARG A 90 -5.58 7.74 -4.94
CA ARG A 90 -4.60 7.83 -6.04
C ARG A 90 -3.61 6.67 -6.00
N SER A 91 -3.12 6.32 -4.82
CA SER A 91 -2.21 5.18 -4.65
C SER A 91 -2.86 3.87 -5.13
N CYS A 92 -4.09 3.57 -4.73
CA CYS A 92 -4.84 2.40 -5.21
C CYS A 92 -4.95 2.38 -6.74
N HIS A 93 -5.24 3.54 -7.36
CA HIS A 93 -5.32 3.65 -8.82
C HIS A 93 -3.98 3.44 -9.52
N VAL A 94 -2.85 3.85 -8.92
CA VAL A 94 -1.50 3.66 -9.50
C VAL A 94 -1.05 2.21 -9.39
N TRP A 95 -1.40 1.52 -8.30
CA TRP A 95 -1.09 0.10 -8.13
C TRP A 95 -1.93 -0.81 -9.04
N GLY A 96 -3.14 -0.39 -9.44
CA GLY A 96 -4.01 -1.14 -10.34
C GLY A 96 -3.32 -1.65 -11.61
N PRO A 97 -2.75 -0.79 -12.46
CA PRO A 97 -2.02 -1.20 -13.67
C PRO A 97 -0.82 -2.12 -13.40
N VAL A 98 -0.11 -1.94 -12.27
CA VAL A 98 1.01 -2.81 -11.89
C VAL A 98 0.52 -4.22 -11.62
N ILE A 99 -0.55 -4.36 -10.83
CA ILE A 99 -1.21 -5.63 -10.51
C ILE A 99 -1.80 -6.26 -11.77
N GLN A 100 -2.42 -5.45 -12.63
CA GLN A 100 -2.99 -5.91 -13.90
C GLN A 100 -1.91 -6.56 -14.77
N ALA A 101 -0.76 -5.90 -14.91
CA ALA A 101 0.37 -6.40 -15.69
C ALA A 101 0.98 -7.67 -15.06
N ALA A 102 1.07 -7.74 -13.73
CA ALA A 102 1.65 -8.88 -13.02
C ALA A 102 0.85 -10.17 -13.21
N TRP A 103 -0.48 -10.10 -13.25
CA TRP A 103 -1.37 -11.27 -13.34
C TRP A 103 -2.18 -11.38 -14.63
N ALA A 104 -1.94 -10.52 -15.62
CA ALA A 104 -2.71 -10.45 -16.86
C ALA A 104 -4.24 -10.36 -16.60
N THR A 105 -4.62 -9.58 -15.59
CA THR A 105 -6.02 -9.42 -15.17
C THR A 105 -6.81 -8.62 -16.22
N GLY A 106 -8.07 -9.02 -16.46
CA GLY A 106 -8.95 -8.30 -17.38
C GLY A 106 -9.31 -6.90 -16.89
N ASP A 107 -9.66 -6.00 -17.81
CA ASP A 107 -9.95 -4.59 -17.50
C ASP A 107 -11.10 -4.42 -16.48
N ASP A 108 -12.17 -5.19 -16.62
CA ASP A 108 -13.31 -5.12 -15.70
C ASP A 108 -12.93 -5.66 -14.30
N ASP A 109 -12.14 -6.73 -14.26
CA ASP A 109 -11.68 -7.35 -13.00
C ASP A 109 -10.73 -6.43 -12.24
N ILE A 110 -9.81 -5.73 -12.94
CA ILE A 110 -8.92 -4.77 -12.27
C ILE A 110 -9.68 -3.53 -11.82
N ALA A 111 -10.67 -3.04 -12.58
CA ALA A 111 -11.50 -1.92 -12.15
C ALA A 111 -12.26 -2.24 -10.86
N ALA A 112 -12.82 -3.45 -10.75
CA ALA A 112 -13.46 -3.93 -9.54
C ALA A 112 -12.47 -4.06 -8.36
N ALA A 113 -11.25 -4.54 -8.63
CA ALA A 113 -10.19 -4.66 -7.62
C ALA A 113 -9.72 -3.31 -7.08
N ILE A 114 -9.56 -2.31 -7.95
CA ILE A 114 -9.23 -0.93 -7.53
C ILE A 114 -10.37 -0.36 -6.68
N ALA A 115 -11.63 -0.51 -7.10
CA ALA A 115 -12.77 -0.03 -6.34
C ALA A 115 -12.86 -0.69 -4.95
N PHE A 116 -12.57 -1.98 -4.86
CA PHE A 116 -12.49 -2.69 -3.58
C PHE A 116 -11.40 -2.11 -2.67
N ALA A 117 -10.19 -1.89 -3.21
CA ALA A 117 -9.09 -1.29 -2.45
C ALA A 117 -9.41 0.15 -2.00
N VAL A 118 -9.98 0.98 -2.89
CA VAL A 118 -10.44 2.33 -2.56
C VAL A 118 -11.47 2.31 -1.43
N GLN A 119 -12.45 1.41 -1.48
CA GLN A 119 -13.46 1.28 -0.42
C GLN A 119 -12.85 0.87 0.93
N HIS A 120 -11.73 0.14 0.93
CA HIS A 120 -11.02 -0.24 2.15
C HIS A 120 -10.32 0.95 2.81
N PHE A 121 -9.59 1.77 2.03
CA PHE A 121 -8.79 2.87 2.57
C PHE A 121 -9.53 4.21 2.69
N ALA A 122 -10.49 4.46 1.81
CA ALA A 122 -11.25 5.71 1.74
C ALA A 122 -12.74 5.41 1.55
N PRO A 123 -13.38 4.69 2.50
CA PRO A 123 -14.78 4.35 2.40
C PRO A 123 -15.63 5.61 2.22
N GLU A 124 -16.60 5.57 1.30
CA GLU A 124 -17.59 6.65 1.19
C GLU A 124 -18.21 6.92 2.57
N THR A 125 -17.99 8.11 3.10
CA THR A 125 -18.69 8.55 4.29
C THR A 125 -20.09 8.91 3.82
N ASN A 126 -21.06 8.01 4.02
CA ASN A 126 -22.46 8.40 3.94
C ASN A 126 -22.64 9.57 4.90
N GLY A 127 -22.76 10.79 4.36
CA GLY A 127 -22.99 11.99 5.15
C GLY A 127 -24.15 11.75 6.12
N ASP A 128 -23.98 12.25 7.34
CA ASP A 128 -24.89 12.09 8.49
C ASP A 128 -26.37 11.89 8.14
N ARG A 129 -26.94 10.88 8.79
CA ARG A 129 -28.35 10.88 9.20
C ARG A 129 -28.49 11.70 10.48
#